data_AF-T1KD13-F1
#
_entry.id   AF-T1KD13-F1
#
_cell.length_a   1.000
_cell.length_b   1.000
_cell.length_c   1.000
_cell.angle_alpha   90.00
_cell.angle_beta   90.00
_cell.angle_gamma   90.00
#
_symmetry.space_group_name_H-M   'P 1'
#
loop_
_entity.id
_entity.type
_entity.pdbx_description
1 polymer ?
#
loop_
_entity_poly.entity_id
_entity_poly.type
_entity_poly.pdbx_seq_one_letter_code
_entity_poly.pdbx_strand_id
1 'polypeptide(L)'
;MDTPREYVLKRRDGTIVVSRYGSIGAAKPGQYPSEVIGNPPAKPVLRLPQGSYELDNLKARVMSSFNDSRPISHDLVNLFLYKFLETLNGNRLSAEWTSFGITIGRAGQTIKPMDLVTVVFDLPQIQFDAKINPTPPMAVALLALGSFRLARCNESKNKLLDELKTLYARLSGGTALPNFDKVHGMVLSNDKNFQKICAAVDMFVDKFVNAEITSLRFGTLDSRYRGCTALVITRHIEEKFFGGSACINRWSLAKTLIKEYSNLTRPNQEIDKIDSYMPYILDFGIVTKSPYSVKLNPSINLLINIVGTFMQLPRYYNAKKLDCPVHTDILKNGLFIAYAIAKSGNPERQLVGPDNSINPEPATADPDAWIDWFERYNFLPSNEMKSFARNRTSGITFAQQTVGEWVKNQYIQ
;
A
#
# COMPACT_ATOMS: atom_id res chain seq x y z
N MET A 1 -17.01 -29.50 1.65
CA MET A 1 -15.82 -30.21 2.17
C MET A 1 -15.12 -30.78 0.97
N ASP A 2 -13.92 -30.29 0.63
CA ASP A 2 -13.17 -30.84 -0.49
C ASP A 2 -12.68 -32.25 -0.15
N THR A 3 -12.99 -33.21 -1.01
CA THR A 3 -12.50 -34.58 -0.92
C THR A 3 -10.96 -34.56 -0.95
N PRO A 4 -10.25 -35.28 -0.06
CA PRO A 4 -8.80 -35.32 -0.06
C PRO A 4 -8.29 -35.78 -1.42
N ARG A 5 -7.30 -35.07 -1.99
CA ARG A 5 -6.65 -35.53 -3.21
C ARG A 5 -5.71 -36.67 -2.84
N GLU A 6 -5.99 -37.85 -3.38
CA GLU A 6 -5.10 -39.00 -3.25
C GLU A 6 -4.05 -38.97 -4.35
N TYR A 7 -2.78 -38.97 -3.96
CA TYR A 7 -1.66 -39.13 -4.88
C TYR A 7 -1.08 -40.54 -4.70
N VAL A 8 -1.18 -41.36 -5.74
CA VAL A 8 -0.62 -42.71 -5.74
C VAL A 8 0.73 -42.68 -6.44
N LEU A 9 1.80 -42.90 -5.68
CA LEU A 9 3.17 -42.96 -6.19
C LEU A 9 3.63 -44.41 -6.17
N LYS A 10 4.00 -44.96 -7.33
CA LYS A 10 4.65 -46.27 -7.41
C LYS A 10 6.17 -46.08 -7.39
N ARG A 11 6.84 -46.62 -6.38
CA ARG A 11 8.30 -46.63 -6.26
C ARG A 11 8.92 -47.63 -7.21
N ARG A 12 10.23 -47.47 -7.50
CA ARG A 12 11.00 -48.38 -8.37
C ARG A 12 11.07 -49.82 -7.82
N ASP A 13 10.95 -49.98 -6.51
CA ASP A 13 10.88 -51.28 -5.82
C ASP A 13 9.48 -51.94 -5.88
N GLY A 14 8.51 -51.31 -6.56
CA GLY A 14 7.14 -51.79 -6.67
C GLY A 14 6.21 -51.34 -5.54
N THR A 15 6.73 -50.69 -4.49
CA THR A 15 5.93 -50.20 -3.36
C THR A 15 4.98 -49.09 -3.81
N ILE A 16 3.71 -49.20 -3.45
CA ILE A 16 2.72 -48.15 -3.67
C ILE A 16 2.65 -47.27 -2.43
N VAL A 17 2.97 -46.00 -2.58
CA VAL A 17 2.80 -44.98 -1.56
C VAL A 17 1.56 -44.16 -1.91
N VAL A 18 0.53 -44.25 -1.08
CA VAL A 18 -0.64 -43.38 -1.19
C VAL A 18 -0.43 -42.20 -0.26
N SER A 19 -0.19 -41.03 -0.84
CA SER A 19 -0.12 -39.78 -0.09
C SER A 19 -1.50 -39.13 -0.08
N ARG A 20 -2.08 -39.02 1.12
CA ARG A 20 -3.34 -38.33 1.36
C ARG A 20 -3.05 -36.99 2.00
N TYR A 21 -3.05 -35.93 1.20
CA TYR A 21 -3.12 -34.58 1.75
C TYR A 21 -4.59 -34.20 1.86
N GLY A 22 -5.08 -34.06 3.09
CA GLY A 22 -6.29 -33.29 3.33
C GLY A 22 -6.04 -31.85 2.86
N SER A 23 -7.05 -31.20 2.28
CA SER A 23 -6.93 -29.76 2.02
C SER A 23 -6.79 -29.07 3.39
N ILE A 24 -5.57 -28.65 3.75
CA ILE A 24 -5.42 -27.62 4.77
C ILE A 24 -6.25 -26.45 4.27
N GLY A 25 -7.27 -26.04 5.03
CA GLY A 25 -8.31 -25.13 4.55
C GLY A 25 -7.72 -23.99 3.73
N ALA A 26 -8.20 -23.83 2.50
CA ALA A 26 -7.62 -22.87 1.56
C ALA A 26 -7.58 -21.48 2.20
N ALA A 27 -6.43 -20.80 2.06
CA ALA A 27 -6.29 -19.44 2.59
C ALA A 27 -7.43 -18.57 2.03
N LYS A 28 -8.14 -17.84 2.91
CA LYS A 28 -9.26 -16.98 2.50
C LYS A 28 -8.83 -16.05 1.36
N PRO A 29 -9.62 -15.94 0.26
CA PRO A 29 -9.27 -15.08 -0.86
C PRO A 29 -9.26 -13.59 -0.46
N GLY A 30 -8.64 -12.76 -1.30
CA GLY A 30 -8.76 -11.31 -1.19
C GLY A 30 -10.19 -10.86 -1.48
N GLN A 31 -10.56 -9.70 -0.93
CA GLN A 31 -11.88 -9.11 -1.10
C GLN A 31 -11.79 -7.91 -2.03
N TYR A 32 -12.55 -7.91 -3.12
CA TYR A 32 -12.52 -6.79 -4.06
C TYR A 32 -13.52 -5.71 -3.64
N PRO A 33 -13.13 -4.42 -3.68
CA PRO A 33 -14.01 -3.33 -3.27
C PRO A 33 -15.36 -3.35 -3.96
N SER A 34 -15.39 -3.57 -5.28
CA SER A 34 -16.64 -3.58 -6.05
C SER A 34 -17.62 -4.69 -5.67
N GLU A 35 -17.14 -5.74 -4.99
CA GLU A 35 -17.95 -6.89 -4.56
C GLU A 35 -18.44 -6.77 -3.11
N VAL A 36 -17.76 -5.95 -2.30
CA VAL A 36 -18.04 -5.82 -0.87
C VAL A 36 -18.72 -4.50 -0.53
N ILE A 37 -18.55 -3.47 -1.36
CA ILE A 37 -19.37 -2.27 -1.26
C ILE A 37 -20.84 -2.72 -1.40
N GLY A 38 -21.67 -2.37 -0.42
CA GLY A 38 -22.98 -3.00 -0.24
C GLY A 38 -23.90 -2.95 -1.47
N ASN A 39 -25.00 -3.69 -1.44
CA ASN A 39 -26.06 -3.59 -2.45
C ASN A 39 -27.39 -3.20 -1.77
N PRO A 40 -27.84 -1.94 -1.86
CA PRO A 40 -27.29 -0.85 -2.69
C PRO A 40 -25.95 -0.28 -2.16
N PRO A 41 -25.10 0.32 -3.03
CA PRO A 41 -23.84 0.93 -2.61
C PRO A 41 -24.06 2.05 -1.59
N ALA A 42 -23.29 2.02 -0.50
CA ALA A 42 -23.41 2.96 0.60
C ALA A 42 -22.04 3.43 1.09
N LYS A 43 -21.99 4.68 1.58
CA LYS A 43 -20.80 5.25 2.20
C LYS A 43 -20.37 4.42 3.41
N PRO A 44 -19.06 4.33 3.73
CA PRO A 44 -18.59 3.68 4.95
C PRO A 44 -19.22 4.30 6.20
N VAL A 45 -19.58 3.47 7.18
CA VAL A 45 -20.26 3.94 8.41
C VAL A 45 -19.24 4.31 9.48
N LEU A 46 -19.30 5.54 9.97
CA LEU A 46 -18.56 6.04 11.14
C LEU A 46 -19.49 6.06 12.35
N ARG A 47 -19.15 5.30 13.39
CA ARG A 47 -19.95 5.22 14.63
C ARG A 47 -19.33 6.08 15.72
N LEU A 48 -20.13 6.89 16.39
CA LEU A 48 -19.69 7.86 17.40
C LEU A 48 -20.54 7.78 18.68
N PRO A 49 -19.98 8.23 19.83
CA PRO A 49 -20.72 8.39 21.09
C PRO A 49 -21.91 9.31 20.98
N GLN A 50 -23.02 8.90 21.58
CA GLN A 50 -24.18 9.75 21.80
C GLN A 50 -23.88 10.89 22.78
N GLY A 51 -24.63 11.97 22.70
CA GLY A 51 -24.58 13.09 23.66
C GLY A 51 -24.32 14.45 23.02
N SER A 52 -24.62 15.51 23.77
CA SER A 52 -24.29 16.88 23.39
C SER A 52 -22.96 17.28 24.04
N TYR A 53 -21.96 17.56 23.21
CA TYR A 53 -20.62 17.92 23.65
C TYR A 53 -20.15 19.17 22.93
N GLU A 54 -19.66 20.13 23.69
CA GLU A 54 -19.00 21.32 23.16
C GLU A 54 -17.61 20.96 22.61
N LEU A 55 -17.25 21.56 21.47
CA LEU A 55 -15.98 21.29 20.79
C LEU A 55 -14.79 21.60 21.70
N ASP A 56 -14.84 22.72 22.42
CA ASP A 56 -13.76 23.14 23.32
C ASP A 56 -13.57 22.17 24.50
N ASN A 57 -14.66 21.60 25.04
CA ASN A 57 -14.59 20.61 26.10
C ASN A 57 -13.93 19.31 25.61
N LEU A 58 -14.31 18.85 24.41
CA LEU A 58 -13.70 17.68 23.77
C LEU A 58 -12.22 17.90 23.48
N LYS A 59 -11.88 19.04 22.87
CA LYS A 59 -10.51 19.46 22.55
C LYS A 59 -9.64 19.43 23.81
N ALA A 60 -10.12 20.04 24.89
CA ALA A 60 -9.40 20.06 26.16
C ALA A 60 -9.19 18.67 26.74
N ARG A 61 -10.23 17.83 26.69
CA ARG A 61 -10.14 16.47 27.20
C ARG A 61 -9.16 15.62 26.39
N VAL A 62 -9.19 15.72 25.06
CA VAL A 62 -8.23 15.04 24.18
C VAL A 62 -6.80 15.51 24.49
N MET A 63 -6.57 16.81 24.62
CA MET A 63 -5.24 17.34 24.96
C MET A 63 -4.75 16.88 26.34
N SER A 64 -5.63 16.80 27.35
CA SER A 64 -5.25 16.26 28.67
C SER A 64 -4.76 14.80 28.58
N SER A 65 -5.33 13.99 27.68
CA SER A 65 -4.89 12.60 27.49
C SER A 65 -3.48 12.50 26.89
N PHE A 66 -3.06 13.48 26.07
CA PHE A 66 -1.70 13.55 25.54
C PHE A 66 -0.69 14.10 26.56
N ASN A 67 -1.11 14.94 27.51
CA ASN A 67 -0.22 15.55 28.50
C ASN A 67 -0.01 14.70 29.76
N ASP A 68 -1.08 14.05 30.25
CA ASP A 68 -1.10 13.48 31.61
C ASP A 68 -0.70 11.99 31.66
N SER A 69 -0.13 11.44 30.57
CA SER A 69 0.12 9.98 30.41
C SER A 69 -1.10 9.10 30.70
N ARG A 70 -2.31 9.67 30.61
CA ARG A 70 -3.57 8.95 30.81
C ARG A 70 -3.88 8.09 29.59
N PRO A 71 -4.65 7.01 29.75
CA PRO A 71 -5.20 6.28 28.62
C PRO A 71 -5.96 7.22 27.69
N ILE A 72 -5.66 7.12 26.39
CA ILE A 72 -6.37 7.86 25.35
C ILE A 72 -7.64 7.09 24.97
N SER A 73 -8.79 7.75 24.98
CA SER A 73 -10.05 7.18 24.50
C SER A 73 -10.18 7.47 23.01
N HIS A 74 -10.22 6.41 22.19
CA HIS A 74 -10.44 6.55 20.75
C HIS A 74 -11.79 7.21 20.46
N ASP A 75 -12.83 6.89 21.24
CA ASP A 75 -14.15 7.47 21.05
C ASP A 75 -14.19 8.99 21.27
N LEU A 76 -13.52 9.49 22.31
CA LEU A 76 -13.40 10.94 22.55
C LEU A 76 -12.60 11.63 21.44
N VAL A 77 -11.52 11.00 20.96
CA VAL A 77 -10.72 11.52 19.85
C VAL A 77 -11.54 11.54 18.56
N ASN A 78 -12.27 10.47 18.26
CA ASN A 78 -13.11 10.36 17.06
C ASN A 78 -14.21 11.42 17.06
N LEU A 79 -14.88 11.61 18.21
CA LEU A 79 -15.93 12.61 18.36
C LEU A 79 -15.38 14.05 18.26
N PHE A 80 -14.22 14.33 18.87
CA PHE A 80 -13.50 15.59 18.72
C PHE A 80 -13.18 15.88 17.25
N LEU A 81 -12.55 14.92 16.56
CA LEU A 81 -12.16 15.06 15.16
C LEU A 81 -13.39 15.29 14.28
N TYR A 82 -14.46 14.51 14.46
CA TYR A 82 -15.71 14.72 13.72
C TYR A 82 -16.26 16.14 13.91
N LYS A 83 -16.43 16.58 15.16
CA LYS A 83 -16.98 17.92 15.45
C LYS A 83 -16.09 19.03 14.90
N PHE A 84 -14.77 18.90 15.01
CA PHE A 84 -13.83 19.87 14.45
C PHE A 84 -13.90 19.91 12.91
N LEU A 85 -13.92 18.75 12.24
CA LEU A 85 -13.97 18.68 10.79
C LEU A 85 -15.32 19.21 10.24
N GLU A 86 -16.39 19.12 11.03
CA GLU A 86 -17.67 19.73 10.71
C GLU A 86 -17.70 21.26 10.82
N THR A 87 -16.80 21.89 11.58
CA THR A 87 -16.73 23.37 11.63
C THR A 87 -16.08 23.99 10.40
N LEU A 88 -15.48 23.19 9.51
CA LEU A 88 -14.79 23.68 8.33
C LEU A 88 -15.77 24.23 7.28
N ASN A 89 -15.28 25.15 6.44
CA ASN A 89 -16.06 25.72 5.33
C ASN A 89 -16.36 24.71 4.21
N GLY A 90 -15.53 23.67 4.07
CA GLY A 90 -15.59 22.71 2.98
C GLY A 90 -15.07 23.26 1.64
N ASN A 91 -15.16 22.45 0.59
CA ASN A 91 -14.72 22.80 -0.76
C ASN A 91 -15.84 22.51 -1.77
N ARG A 92 -16.04 23.43 -2.72
CA ARG A 92 -17.07 23.30 -3.76
C ARG A 92 -16.60 22.36 -4.87
N LEU A 93 -17.46 21.43 -5.26
CA LEU A 93 -17.22 20.51 -6.37
C LEU A 93 -17.44 21.20 -7.73
N SER A 94 -16.48 21.06 -8.63
CA SER A 94 -16.63 21.47 -10.04
C SER A 94 -17.44 20.47 -10.87
N ALA A 95 -17.36 19.19 -10.52
CA ALA A 95 -18.06 18.08 -11.17
C ALA A 95 -18.57 17.09 -10.13
N GLU A 96 -19.49 16.21 -10.53
CA GLU A 96 -19.96 15.14 -9.67
C GLU A 96 -18.80 14.25 -9.20
N TRP A 97 -18.78 13.95 -7.90
CA TRP A 97 -17.81 13.04 -7.31
C TRP A 97 -18.52 11.73 -6.98
N THR A 98 -18.18 10.68 -7.72
CA THR A 98 -18.69 9.32 -7.50
C THR A 98 -17.55 8.36 -7.22
N SER A 99 -17.82 7.25 -6.53
CA SER A 99 -16.91 6.11 -6.43
C SER A 99 -17.70 4.84 -6.17
N PHE A 100 -17.47 3.79 -6.97
CA PHE A 100 -18.19 2.50 -6.88
C PHE A 100 -19.72 2.65 -6.87
N GLY A 101 -20.26 3.55 -7.69
CA GLY A 101 -21.70 3.85 -7.73
C GLY A 101 -22.23 4.69 -6.56
N ILE A 102 -21.41 5.01 -5.57
CA ILE A 102 -21.76 5.93 -4.48
C ILE A 102 -21.58 7.36 -4.99
N THR A 103 -22.63 8.17 -4.93
CA THR A 103 -22.53 9.62 -5.11
C THR A 103 -22.02 10.25 -3.81
N ILE A 104 -20.80 10.76 -3.82
CA ILE A 104 -20.21 11.48 -2.68
C ILE A 104 -20.80 12.88 -2.63
N GLY A 105 -20.82 13.58 -3.76
CA GLY A 105 -21.39 14.91 -3.90
C GLY A 105 -21.68 15.27 -5.36
N ARG A 106 -22.65 16.15 -5.57
CA ARG A 106 -23.04 16.63 -6.91
C ARG A 106 -22.23 17.85 -7.33
N ALA A 107 -22.18 18.11 -8.64
CA ALA A 107 -21.57 19.33 -9.16
C ALA A 107 -22.16 20.58 -8.48
N GLY A 108 -21.30 21.50 -8.07
CA GLY A 108 -21.67 22.72 -7.37
C GLY A 108 -21.92 22.59 -5.86
N GLN A 109 -21.99 21.36 -5.32
CA GLN A 109 -22.14 21.12 -3.88
C GLN A 109 -20.86 21.41 -3.12
N THR A 110 -20.97 21.99 -1.93
CA THR A 110 -19.86 22.10 -0.97
C THR A 110 -19.76 20.83 -0.15
N ILE A 111 -18.57 20.24 -0.14
CA ILE A 111 -18.26 18.98 0.54
C ILE A 111 -17.22 19.22 1.63
N LYS A 112 -17.35 18.52 2.74
CA LYS A 112 -16.42 18.45 3.87
C LYS A 112 -15.83 17.03 3.98
N PRO A 113 -14.76 16.83 4.76
CA PRO A 113 -14.18 15.50 4.94
C PRO A 113 -15.17 14.45 5.44
N MET A 114 -16.07 14.80 6.37
CA MET A 114 -17.01 13.83 6.95
C MET A 114 -18.19 13.47 6.04
N ASP A 115 -18.40 14.20 4.92
CA ASP A 115 -19.35 13.80 3.89
C ASP A 115 -18.93 12.51 3.15
N LEU A 116 -17.69 12.04 3.34
CA LEU A 116 -17.19 10.79 2.79
C LEU A 116 -17.69 9.54 3.54
N VAL A 117 -18.36 9.71 4.68
CA VAL A 117 -18.85 8.63 5.54
C VAL A 117 -20.31 8.88 5.94
N THR A 118 -21.01 7.83 6.35
CA THR A 118 -22.30 7.94 7.03
C THR A 118 -22.06 7.93 8.53
N VAL A 119 -22.39 9.02 9.21
CA VAL A 119 -22.17 9.18 10.66
C VAL A 119 -23.39 8.69 11.43
N VAL A 120 -23.17 7.82 12.42
CA VAL A 120 -24.21 7.28 13.29
C VAL A 120 -23.81 7.49 14.75
N PHE A 121 -24.73 8.00 15.57
CA PHE A 121 -24.54 8.21 17.01
C PHE A 121 -25.20 7.08 17.80
N ASP A 122 -24.51 5.96 17.94
CA ASP A 122 -25.02 4.74 18.56
C ASP A 122 -24.10 4.13 19.61
N LEU A 123 -22.94 4.74 19.88
CA LEU A 123 -22.07 4.34 20.96
C LEU A 123 -22.50 5.01 22.28
N PRO A 124 -22.21 4.40 23.45
CA PRO A 124 -22.58 4.95 24.75
C PRO A 124 -22.06 6.37 24.97
N GLN A 125 -22.82 7.17 25.73
CA GLN A 125 -22.36 8.49 26.16
C GLN A 125 -21.10 8.37 27.03
N ILE A 126 -20.18 9.30 26.86
CA ILE A 126 -18.94 9.39 27.62
C ILE A 126 -19.03 10.55 28.60
N GLN A 127 -18.73 10.28 29.87
CA GLN A 127 -18.58 11.30 30.90
C GLN A 127 -17.12 11.68 31.06
N PHE A 128 -16.84 12.99 31.14
CA PHE A 128 -15.50 13.50 31.38
C PHE A 128 -15.56 14.93 31.92
N ASP A 129 -14.54 15.28 32.70
CA ASP A 129 -14.32 16.67 33.10
C ASP A 129 -13.54 17.41 32.02
N ALA A 130 -13.99 18.62 31.69
CA ALA A 130 -13.28 19.52 30.80
C ALA A 130 -12.47 20.53 31.62
N LYS A 131 -11.26 20.83 31.14
CA LYS A 131 -10.44 21.95 31.63
C LYS A 131 -10.31 22.98 30.51
N ILE A 132 -9.93 24.20 30.83
CA ILE A 132 -9.63 25.19 29.79
C ILE A 132 -8.34 24.76 29.07
N ASN A 133 -8.38 24.72 27.74
CA ASN A 133 -7.22 24.43 26.91
C ASN A 133 -7.12 25.47 25.78
N PRO A 134 -6.04 26.27 25.73
CA PRO A 134 -5.87 27.32 24.74
C PRO A 134 -5.35 26.81 23.39
N THR A 135 -4.96 25.53 23.28
CA THR A 135 -4.42 24.97 22.04
C THR A 135 -5.48 25.01 20.94
N PRO A 136 -5.16 25.53 19.74
CA PRO A 136 -6.11 25.55 18.63
C PRO A 136 -6.55 24.14 18.20
N PRO A 137 -7.83 23.93 17.82
CA PRO A 137 -8.34 22.63 17.39
C PRO A 137 -7.52 21.96 16.29
N MET A 138 -7.01 22.72 15.32
CA MET A 138 -6.17 22.21 14.23
C MET A 138 -4.88 21.54 14.75
N ALA A 139 -4.25 22.11 15.79
CA ALA A 139 -3.04 21.53 16.38
C ALA A 139 -3.34 20.22 17.13
N VAL A 140 -4.48 20.17 17.83
CA VAL A 140 -4.95 18.95 18.51
C VAL A 140 -5.30 17.85 17.50
N ALA A 141 -5.95 18.22 16.39
CA ALA A 141 -6.26 17.30 15.29
C ALA A 141 -4.98 16.78 14.63
N LEU A 142 -3.99 17.65 14.38
CA LEU A 142 -2.68 17.24 13.86
C LEU A 142 -1.99 16.26 14.81
N LEU A 143 -2.05 16.49 16.12
CA LEU A 143 -1.45 15.58 17.10
C LEU A 143 -2.11 14.20 17.05
N ALA A 144 -3.44 14.15 17.07
CA ALA A 144 -4.19 12.90 16.98
C ALA A 144 -3.88 12.14 15.69
N LEU A 145 -4.00 12.79 14.53
CA LEU A 145 -3.74 12.17 13.23
C LEU A 145 -2.25 11.87 13.03
N GLY A 146 -1.34 12.71 13.51
CA GLY A 146 0.11 12.47 13.44
C GLY A 146 0.53 11.22 14.24
N SER A 147 -0.17 10.94 15.34
CA SER A 147 0.02 9.74 16.15
C SER A 147 -0.19 8.45 15.35
N PHE A 148 -1.13 8.47 14.39
CA PHE A 148 -1.41 7.36 13.47
C PHE A 148 -0.17 6.97 12.65
N ARG A 149 0.45 7.96 12.02
CA ARG A 149 1.62 7.77 11.16
C ARG A 149 2.83 7.34 11.96
N LEU A 150 3.08 7.99 13.10
CA LEU A 150 4.21 7.65 13.97
C LEU A 150 4.14 6.23 14.52
N ALA A 151 2.94 5.73 14.83
CA ALA A 151 2.75 4.36 15.31
C ALA A 151 3.08 3.29 14.25
N ARG A 152 2.86 3.62 12.97
CA ARG A 152 2.99 2.69 11.84
C ARG A 152 4.32 2.76 11.11
N CYS A 153 4.98 3.90 11.21
CA CYS A 153 6.35 4.06 10.79
C CYS A 153 7.22 3.03 11.54
N ASN A 154 8.21 2.43 10.87
CA ASN A 154 9.24 1.60 11.52
C ASN A 154 10.62 2.26 11.38
N GLU A 155 10.90 2.82 10.21
CA GLU A 155 12.14 3.50 9.85
C GLU A 155 11.95 5.02 9.84
N SER A 156 12.96 5.79 10.25
CA SER A 156 12.92 7.27 10.26
C SER A 156 11.89 7.91 11.22
N LYS A 157 11.48 7.20 12.28
CA LYS A 157 10.57 7.73 13.33
C LYS A 157 11.02 9.09 13.88
N ASN A 158 12.31 9.25 14.17
CA ASN A 158 12.84 10.50 14.74
C ASN A 158 12.64 11.67 13.77
N LYS A 159 12.93 11.47 12.48
CA LYS A 159 12.71 12.49 11.45
C LYS A 159 11.25 12.90 11.36
N LEU A 160 10.33 11.92 11.32
CA LEU A 160 8.88 12.21 11.30
C LEU A 160 8.42 12.91 12.58
N LEU A 161 8.97 12.53 13.74
CA LEU A 161 8.65 13.18 15.00
C LEU A 161 9.10 14.64 15.01
N ASP A 162 10.27 14.94 14.45
CA ASP A 162 10.77 16.32 14.34
C ASP A 162 9.93 17.15 13.36
N GLU A 163 9.52 16.58 12.23
CA GLU A 163 8.56 17.22 11.31
C GLU A 163 7.21 17.51 12.01
N LEU A 164 6.70 16.56 12.82
CA LEU A 164 5.49 16.77 13.61
C LEU A 164 5.66 17.90 14.63
N LYS A 165 6.79 17.96 15.34
CA LYS A 165 7.08 19.04 16.30
C LYS A 165 7.04 20.41 15.62
N THR A 166 7.67 20.55 14.45
CA THR A 166 7.69 21.80 13.68
C THR A 166 6.29 22.21 13.25
N LEU A 167 5.51 21.28 12.69
CA LEU A 167 4.14 21.56 12.25
C LEU A 167 3.22 21.90 13.42
N TYR A 168 3.34 21.16 14.53
CA TYR A 168 2.56 21.41 15.73
C TYR A 168 2.86 22.79 16.32
N ALA A 169 4.14 23.14 16.50
CA ALA A 169 4.54 24.44 17.04
C ALA A 169 3.99 25.61 16.20
N ARG A 170 3.96 25.47 14.87
CA ARG A 170 3.35 26.46 13.97
C ARG A 170 1.85 26.62 14.21
N LEU A 171 1.12 25.52 14.39
CA LEU A 171 -0.33 25.54 14.57
C LEU A 171 -0.76 25.87 16.00
N SER A 172 0.11 25.66 16.98
CA SER A 172 -0.15 25.85 18.41
C SER A 172 0.27 27.21 18.94
N GLY A 173 0.71 28.13 18.07
CA GLY A 173 1.22 29.44 18.48
C GLY A 173 2.56 29.39 19.22
N GLY A 174 3.42 28.41 18.91
CA GLY A 174 4.73 28.24 19.53
C GLY A 174 4.76 27.30 20.73
N THR A 175 3.64 26.66 21.08
CA THR A 175 3.60 25.67 22.18
C THR A 175 4.38 24.42 21.79
N ALA A 176 5.23 23.93 22.70
CA ALA A 176 5.96 22.68 22.52
C ALA A 176 5.00 21.49 22.36
N LEU A 177 5.42 20.50 21.55
CA LEU A 177 4.69 19.24 21.41
C LEU A 177 4.56 18.56 22.78
N PRO A 178 3.37 18.07 23.17
CA PRO A 178 3.21 17.19 24.31
C PRO A 178 4.13 15.97 24.26
N ASN A 179 4.39 15.35 25.41
CA ASN A 179 5.10 14.08 25.48
C ASN A 179 4.27 12.98 24.81
N PHE A 180 4.58 12.72 23.54
CA PHE A 180 3.90 11.73 22.74
C PHE A 180 4.41 10.33 23.09
N ASP A 181 3.54 9.49 23.67
CA ASP A 181 3.82 8.08 23.88
C ASP A 181 3.40 7.25 22.65
N LYS A 182 4.26 6.29 22.25
CA LYS A 182 3.96 5.28 21.22
C LYS A 182 2.67 4.51 21.53
N VAL A 183 2.33 4.34 22.82
CA VAL A 183 1.09 3.68 23.24
C VAL A 183 -0.14 4.41 22.72
N HIS A 184 -0.16 5.75 22.74
CA HIS A 184 -1.30 6.53 22.25
C HIS A 184 -1.54 6.29 20.76
N GLY A 185 -0.48 6.36 19.95
CA GLY A 185 -0.56 6.08 18.52
C GLY A 185 -0.99 4.64 18.22
N MET A 186 -0.56 3.66 19.02
CA MET A 186 -0.98 2.26 18.86
C MET A 186 -2.48 2.08 19.13
N VAL A 187 -2.99 2.66 20.22
CA VAL A 187 -4.42 2.60 20.58
C VAL A 187 -5.27 3.20 19.47
N LEU A 188 -4.96 4.43 19.03
CA LEU A 188 -5.71 5.10 17.97
C LEU A 188 -5.60 4.38 16.63
N SER A 189 -4.40 3.95 16.24
CA SER A 189 -4.17 3.33 14.92
C SER A 189 -4.83 1.95 14.75
N ASN A 190 -5.23 1.30 15.84
CA ASN A 190 -5.97 0.04 15.84
C ASN A 190 -7.50 0.24 15.80
N ASP A 191 -8.01 1.43 16.15
CA ASP A 191 -9.44 1.72 16.11
C ASP A 191 -9.97 1.88 14.68
N LYS A 192 -11.15 1.31 14.43
CA LYS A 192 -11.79 1.27 13.10
C LYS A 192 -12.52 2.55 12.74
N ASN A 193 -12.98 3.33 13.72
CA ASN A 193 -13.61 4.62 13.43
C ASN A 193 -12.54 5.68 13.16
N PHE A 194 -11.45 5.65 13.92
CA PHE A 194 -10.28 6.50 13.72
C PHE A 194 -9.63 6.26 12.35
N GLN A 195 -9.48 5.00 11.92
CA GLN A 195 -9.01 4.67 10.57
C GLN A 195 -9.88 5.31 9.47
N LYS A 196 -11.22 5.31 9.61
CA LYS A 196 -12.13 5.94 8.64
C LYS A 196 -11.96 7.45 8.60
N ILE A 197 -11.75 8.09 9.75
CA ILE A 197 -11.49 9.54 9.81
C ILE A 197 -10.16 9.86 9.11
N CYS A 198 -9.09 9.09 9.36
CA CYS A 198 -7.82 9.26 8.65
C CYS A 198 -7.99 9.15 7.14
N ALA A 199 -8.70 8.11 6.67
CA ALA A 199 -8.97 7.90 5.26
C ALA A 199 -9.80 9.04 4.64
N ALA A 200 -10.85 9.49 5.33
CA ALA A 200 -11.68 10.61 4.88
C ALA A 200 -10.89 11.92 4.76
N VAL A 201 -10.04 12.23 5.74
CA VAL A 201 -9.19 13.42 5.71
C VAL A 201 -8.18 13.34 4.56
N ASP A 202 -7.46 12.22 4.40
CA ASP A 202 -6.48 12.10 3.31
C ASP A 202 -7.16 12.13 1.92
N MET A 203 -8.27 11.41 1.74
CA MET A 203 -9.02 11.40 0.48
C MET A 203 -9.56 12.79 0.12
N PHE A 204 -10.03 13.55 1.10
CA PHE A 204 -10.49 14.91 0.90
C PHE A 204 -9.34 15.84 0.48
N VAL A 205 -8.23 15.84 1.22
CA VAL A 205 -7.07 16.71 0.90
C VAL A 205 -6.38 16.31 -0.41
N ASP A 206 -6.37 15.02 -0.75
CA ASP A 206 -5.85 14.55 -2.04
C ASP A 206 -6.66 15.09 -3.22
N LYS A 207 -7.99 15.19 -3.10
CA LYS A 207 -8.85 15.83 -4.11
C LYS A 207 -8.72 17.36 -4.10
N PHE A 208 -8.61 17.97 -2.93
CA PHE A 208 -8.57 19.42 -2.75
C PHE A 208 -7.20 19.88 -2.23
N VAL A 209 -6.27 20.09 -3.16
CA VAL A 209 -4.84 20.40 -2.90
C VAL A 209 -4.63 21.62 -1.98
N ASN A 210 -5.55 22.59 -1.99
CA ASN A 210 -5.47 23.83 -1.18
C ASN A 210 -6.53 23.89 -0.08
N ALA A 211 -6.93 22.75 0.48
CA ALA A 211 -7.86 22.71 1.61
C ALA A 211 -7.25 23.34 2.87
N GLU A 212 -8.10 23.96 3.69
CA GLU A 212 -7.72 24.55 5.00
C GLU A 212 -6.96 23.57 5.91
N ILE A 213 -7.30 22.28 5.80
CA ILE A 213 -6.75 21.18 6.60
C ILE A 213 -5.55 20.47 5.96
N THR A 214 -4.90 21.05 4.95
CA THR A 214 -3.80 20.40 4.23
C THR A 214 -2.67 19.91 5.16
N SER A 215 -2.41 20.61 6.26
CA SER A 215 -1.42 20.19 7.27
C SER A 215 -1.77 18.86 7.95
N LEU A 216 -3.06 18.51 8.07
CA LEU A 216 -3.49 17.24 8.67
C LEU A 216 -3.08 16.02 7.84
N ARG A 217 -2.85 16.22 6.54
CA ARG A 217 -2.36 15.17 5.63
C ARG A 217 -1.02 14.59 6.08
N PHE A 218 -0.23 15.36 6.83
CA PHE A 218 0.98 14.85 7.48
C PHE A 218 0.72 13.54 8.22
N GLY A 219 -0.37 13.46 8.99
CA GLY A 219 -0.72 12.30 9.80
C GLY A 219 -1.47 11.20 9.05
N THR A 220 -2.17 11.53 7.96
CA THR A 220 -3.09 10.61 7.28
C THR A 220 -2.53 10.02 5.98
N LEU A 221 -1.37 10.47 5.51
CA LEU A 221 -0.74 10.01 4.26
C LEU A 221 -0.60 8.48 4.17
N ASP A 222 -0.27 7.83 5.29
CA ASP A 222 -0.09 6.36 5.38
C ASP A 222 -1.41 5.57 5.29
N SER A 223 -2.55 6.26 5.20
CA SER A 223 -3.86 5.63 4.92
C SER A 223 -4.01 5.25 3.45
N ARG A 224 -3.45 6.08 2.55
CA ARG A 224 -3.56 5.88 1.11
C ARG A 224 -2.75 4.68 0.65
N TYR A 225 -3.36 3.84 -0.16
CA TYR A 225 -2.84 2.56 -0.64
C TYR A 225 -2.38 1.61 0.48
N ARG A 226 -2.93 1.76 1.69
CA ARG A 226 -2.63 0.84 2.80
C ARG A 226 -3.01 -0.57 2.40
N GLY A 227 -2.04 -1.49 2.50
CA GLY A 227 -2.23 -2.89 2.11
C GLY A 227 -2.33 -3.12 0.60
N CYS A 228 -1.98 -2.13 -0.22
CA CYS A 228 -1.93 -2.24 -1.69
C CYS A 228 -0.49 -2.22 -2.22
N THR A 229 0.49 -2.60 -1.40
CA THR A 229 1.91 -2.51 -1.74
C THR A 229 2.26 -3.25 -3.04
N ALA A 230 1.68 -4.42 -3.32
CA ALA A 230 1.99 -5.16 -4.56
C ALA A 230 1.53 -4.39 -5.80
N LEU A 231 0.36 -3.75 -5.75
CA LEU A 231 -0.13 -2.88 -6.83
C LEU A 231 0.79 -1.67 -7.01
N VAL A 232 1.14 -0.97 -5.93
CA VAL A 232 1.96 0.26 -5.97
C VAL A 232 3.36 -0.01 -6.52
N ILE A 233 4.03 -1.08 -6.09
CA ILE A 233 5.38 -1.39 -6.58
C ILE A 233 5.38 -1.86 -8.03
N THR A 234 4.32 -2.56 -8.46
CA THR A 234 4.14 -3.01 -9.85
C THR A 234 4.00 -1.79 -10.76
N ARG A 235 3.06 -0.90 -10.41
CA ARG A 235 2.83 0.34 -11.16
C ARG A 235 4.09 1.21 -11.26
N HIS A 236 4.88 1.30 -10.19
CA HIS A 236 6.13 2.07 -10.23
C HIS A 236 7.17 1.49 -11.21
N ILE A 237 7.28 0.16 -11.34
CA ILE A 237 8.15 -0.47 -12.34
C ILE A 237 7.59 -0.27 -13.76
N GLU A 238 6.28 -0.43 -13.94
CA GLU A 238 5.59 -0.21 -15.22
C GLU A 238 5.76 1.23 -15.73
N GLU A 239 5.55 2.23 -14.87
CA GLU A 239 5.76 3.64 -15.20
C GLU A 239 7.22 3.92 -15.56
N LYS A 240 8.17 3.32 -14.84
CA LYS A 240 9.58 3.62 -15.02
C LYS A 240 10.21 2.98 -16.26
N PHE A 241 9.78 1.79 -16.65
CA PHE A 241 10.45 1.01 -17.71
C PHE A 241 9.55 0.65 -18.90
N PHE A 242 8.23 0.82 -18.76
CA PHE A 242 7.25 0.39 -19.76
C PHE A 242 6.29 1.52 -20.16
N GLY A 243 6.64 2.78 -19.86
CA GLY A 243 5.85 3.95 -20.23
C GLY A 243 4.45 3.99 -19.61
N GLY A 244 4.23 3.26 -18.50
CA GLY A 244 2.93 3.20 -17.83
C GLY A 244 1.91 2.25 -18.47
N SER A 245 2.30 1.53 -19.54
CA SER A 245 1.49 0.42 -20.04
C SER A 245 1.58 -0.77 -19.09
N ALA A 246 0.45 -1.42 -18.78
CA ALA A 246 0.36 -2.59 -17.90
C ALA A 246 0.94 -3.85 -18.58
N CYS A 247 2.24 -3.80 -18.91
CA CYS A 247 2.89 -4.73 -19.83
C CYS A 247 3.79 -5.74 -19.13
N ILE A 248 4.13 -5.55 -17.84
CA ILE A 248 5.05 -6.48 -17.16
C ILE A 248 4.46 -7.89 -17.03
N ASN A 249 3.13 -8.01 -17.04
CA ASN A 249 2.43 -9.29 -17.11
C ASN A 249 2.78 -10.09 -18.38
N ARG A 250 3.02 -9.44 -19.54
CA ARG A 250 3.46 -10.09 -20.79
C ARG A 250 4.84 -10.72 -20.67
N TRP A 251 5.66 -10.25 -19.73
CA TRP A 251 6.99 -10.80 -19.46
C TRP A 251 6.98 -11.92 -18.42
N SER A 252 5.81 -12.38 -17.99
CA SER A 252 5.68 -13.40 -16.94
C SER A 252 5.88 -14.80 -17.50
N LEU A 253 6.91 -15.49 -17.01
CA LEU A 253 7.23 -16.87 -17.37
C LEU A 253 6.62 -17.89 -16.37
N ALA A 254 6.26 -17.45 -15.17
CA ALA A 254 5.72 -18.32 -14.11
C ALA A 254 4.18 -18.27 -14.03
N LYS A 255 3.54 -19.43 -13.94
CA LYS A 255 2.06 -19.54 -13.80
C LYS A 255 1.50 -18.80 -12.57
N THR A 256 2.28 -18.73 -11.48
CA THR A 256 1.86 -18.00 -10.28
C THR A 256 1.73 -16.50 -10.51
N LEU A 257 2.62 -15.92 -11.33
CA LEU A 257 2.56 -14.50 -11.70
C LEU A 257 1.28 -14.19 -12.47
N ILE A 258 0.89 -15.02 -13.44
CA ILE A 258 -0.33 -14.82 -14.23
C ILE A 258 -1.56 -14.73 -13.32
N LYS A 259 -1.65 -15.63 -12.33
CA LYS A 259 -2.74 -15.62 -11.33
C LYS A 259 -2.71 -14.36 -10.46
N GLU A 260 -1.54 -13.96 -9.98
CA GLU A 260 -1.41 -12.76 -9.14
C GLU A 260 -1.66 -11.47 -9.94
N TYR A 261 -1.25 -11.39 -11.21
CA TYR A 261 -1.56 -10.25 -12.08
C TYR A 261 -3.05 -10.16 -12.33
N SER A 262 -3.72 -11.29 -12.58
CA SER A 262 -5.17 -11.35 -12.68
C SER A 262 -5.86 -10.83 -11.41
N ASN A 263 -5.23 -10.98 -10.23
CA ASN A 263 -5.75 -10.37 -9.02
C ASN A 263 -5.55 -8.85 -9.00
N LEU A 264 -4.38 -8.35 -9.39
CA LEU A 264 -4.07 -6.92 -9.37
C LEU A 264 -4.86 -6.13 -10.42
N THR A 265 -5.13 -6.72 -11.59
CA THR A 265 -5.75 -6.07 -12.74
C THR A 265 -7.22 -6.42 -12.92
N ARG A 266 -7.89 -6.85 -11.85
CA ARG A 266 -9.32 -7.16 -11.91
C ARG A 266 -10.09 -5.91 -12.37
N PRO A 267 -11.02 -6.01 -13.35
CA PRO A 267 -11.76 -4.85 -13.84
C PRO A 267 -12.72 -4.29 -12.79
N ASN A 268 -13.16 -3.05 -13.02
CA ASN A 268 -14.15 -2.34 -12.21
C ASN A 268 -13.76 -2.11 -10.74
N GLN A 269 -12.47 -2.04 -10.45
CA GLN A 269 -11.96 -1.79 -9.11
C GLN A 269 -11.52 -0.34 -8.87
N GLU A 270 -11.73 0.56 -9.84
CA GLU A 270 -11.33 1.98 -9.78
C GLU A 270 -9.83 2.19 -9.46
N ILE A 271 -8.94 1.27 -9.86
CA ILE A 271 -7.49 1.32 -9.56
C ILE A 271 -6.77 2.49 -10.26
N ASP A 272 -7.37 3.01 -11.32
CA ASP A 272 -6.93 4.12 -12.16
C ASP A 272 -7.61 5.44 -11.78
N LYS A 273 -8.57 5.43 -10.86
CA LYS A 273 -9.32 6.61 -10.42
C LYS A 273 -8.74 7.18 -9.13
N ILE A 274 -8.09 8.33 -9.26
CA ILE A 274 -7.29 8.97 -8.20
C ILE A 274 -8.14 9.34 -6.98
N ASP A 275 -9.37 9.80 -7.19
CA ASP A 275 -10.30 10.26 -6.15
C ASP A 275 -11.33 9.19 -5.77
N SER A 276 -11.00 7.90 -5.94
CA SER A 276 -11.83 6.77 -5.53
C SER A 276 -11.69 6.42 -4.04
N TYR A 277 -12.61 5.64 -3.50
CA TYR A 277 -12.42 4.89 -2.26
C TYR A 277 -11.34 3.79 -2.36
N MET A 278 -10.96 3.36 -3.57
CA MET A 278 -10.02 2.27 -3.85
C MET A 278 -8.69 2.37 -3.06
N PRO A 279 -8.01 3.53 -3.00
CA PRO A 279 -6.76 3.64 -2.26
C PRO A 279 -6.93 3.41 -0.75
N TYR A 280 -8.14 3.51 -0.23
CA TYR A 280 -8.43 3.55 1.21
C TYR A 280 -9.23 2.35 1.71
N ILE A 281 -9.35 1.30 0.90
CA ILE A 281 -10.28 0.16 1.12
C ILE A 281 -10.13 -0.53 2.48
N LEU A 282 -8.92 -0.56 3.05
CA LEU A 282 -8.69 -1.13 4.38
C LEU A 282 -9.10 -0.18 5.51
N ASP A 283 -8.78 1.11 5.39
CA ASP A 283 -9.01 2.09 6.45
C ASP A 283 -10.47 2.56 6.48
N PHE A 284 -11.16 2.58 5.33
CA PHE A 284 -12.61 2.69 5.30
C PHE A 284 -13.33 1.42 5.78
N GLY A 285 -12.63 0.29 5.87
CA GLY A 285 -13.21 -0.99 6.24
C GLY A 285 -14.11 -1.59 5.15
N ILE A 286 -13.97 -1.16 3.90
CA ILE A 286 -14.65 -1.75 2.74
C ILE A 286 -14.20 -3.20 2.58
N VAL A 287 -12.92 -3.47 2.81
CA VAL A 287 -12.37 -4.82 2.79
C VAL A 287 -11.60 -5.10 4.08
N THR A 288 -11.59 -6.35 4.50
CA THR A 288 -10.77 -6.82 5.61
C THR A 288 -9.43 -7.39 5.14
N LYS A 289 -9.37 -7.82 3.87
CA LYS A 289 -8.19 -8.43 3.25
C LYS A 289 -8.00 -7.88 1.83
N SER A 290 -7.03 -6.99 1.67
CA SER A 290 -6.73 -6.37 0.38
C SER A 290 -6.20 -7.40 -0.63
N PRO A 291 -6.79 -7.50 -1.84
CA PRO A 291 -6.33 -8.36 -2.92
C PRO A 291 -5.01 -7.84 -3.51
N TYR A 292 -4.64 -6.60 -3.20
CA TYR A 292 -3.44 -5.91 -3.69
C TYR A 292 -2.24 -6.00 -2.72
N SER A 293 -2.36 -6.82 -1.68
CA SER A 293 -1.31 -6.97 -0.66
C SER A 293 -0.20 -7.91 -1.11
N VAL A 294 1.01 -7.70 -0.58
CA VAL A 294 2.16 -8.61 -0.82
C VAL A 294 1.94 -10.02 -0.29
N LYS A 295 1.06 -10.19 0.72
CA LYS A 295 0.70 -11.50 1.26
C LYS A 295 -0.15 -12.32 0.30
N LEU A 296 -0.97 -11.67 -0.53
CA LEU A 296 -1.76 -12.33 -1.56
C LEU A 296 -1.07 -12.37 -2.93
N ASN A 297 0.00 -11.57 -3.10
CA ASN A 297 0.79 -11.52 -4.32
C ASN A 297 2.30 -11.64 -4.03
N PRO A 298 2.75 -12.74 -3.40
CA PRO A 298 4.15 -12.92 -3.02
C PRO A 298 5.09 -13.08 -4.22
N SER A 299 4.62 -13.68 -5.33
CA SER A 299 5.44 -13.89 -6.53
C SER A 299 5.72 -12.57 -7.24
N ILE A 300 4.70 -11.73 -7.41
CA ILE A 300 4.84 -10.39 -7.98
C ILE A 300 5.73 -9.53 -7.10
N ASN A 301 5.49 -9.55 -5.77
CA ASN A 301 6.34 -8.81 -4.86
C ASN A 301 7.82 -9.22 -5.02
N LEU A 302 8.10 -10.52 -5.04
CA LEU A 302 9.47 -11.00 -5.25
C LEU A 302 10.02 -10.55 -6.62
N LEU A 303 9.27 -10.77 -7.71
CA LEU A 303 9.68 -10.39 -9.06
C LEU A 303 10.05 -8.91 -9.16
N ILE A 304 9.17 -8.03 -8.71
CA ILE A 304 9.33 -6.58 -8.79
C ILE A 304 10.54 -6.10 -7.98
N ASN A 305 10.76 -6.67 -6.79
CA ASN A 305 11.93 -6.34 -5.99
C ASN A 305 13.23 -6.82 -6.67
N ILE A 306 13.24 -8.00 -7.30
CA ILE A 306 14.40 -8.50 -8.06
C ILE A 306 14.71 -7.58 -9.25
N VAL A 307 13.69 -7.24 -10.05
CA VAL A 307 13.85 -6.31 -11.19
C VAL A 307 14.36 -4.96 -10.68
N GLY A 308 13.75 -4.40 -9.63
CA GLY A 308 14.19 -3.14 -9.03
C GLY A 308 15.64 -3.18 -8.54
N THR A 309 16.07 -4.29 -7.94
CA THR A 309 17.47 -4.49 -7.53
C THR A 309 18.41 -4.54 -8.73
N PHE A 310 18.13 -5.33 -9.76
CA PHE A 310 18.99 -5.40 -10.95
C PHE A 310 19.03 -4.09 -11.74
N MET A 311 17.93 -3.34 -11.74
CA MET A 311 17.85 -2.00 -12.33
C MET A 311 18.39 -0.90 -11.40
N GLN A 312 19.05 -1.28 -10.30
CA GLN A 312 19.75 -0.39 -9.37
C GLN A 312 18.87 0.72 -8.78
N LEU A 313 17.65 0.36 -8.38
CA LEU A 313 16.70 1.27 -7.75
C LEU A 313 16.79 1.17 -6.21
N PRO A 314 17.29 2.21 -5.49
CA PRO A 314 17.59 2.12 -4.07
C PRO A 314 16.44 1.66 -3.18
N ARG A 315 15.20 2.06 -3.51
CA ARG A 315 13.99 1.68 -2.74
C ARG A 315 13.71 0.17 -2.69
N TYR A 316 14.29 -0.62 -3.59
CA TYR A 316 14.07 -2.06 -3.69
C TYR A 316 15.16 -2.89 -3.01
N TYR A 317 16.32 -2.28 -2.70
CA TYR A 317 17.48 -2.98 -2.17
C TYR A 317 17.18 -3.70 -0.85
N ASN A 318 16.46 -3.03 0.04
CA ASN A 318 16.19 -3.52 1.39
C ASN A 318 14.77 -4.05 1.57
N ALA A 319 14.07 -4.39 0.48
CA ALA A 319 12.77 -5.01 0.60
C ALA A 319 12.89 -6.37 1.30
N LYS A 320 12.06 -6.59 2.33
CA LYS A 320 12.06 -7.83 3.10
C LYS A 320 11.74 -9.02 2.20
N LYS A 321 12.53 -10.08 2.30
CA LYS A 321 12.24 -11.33 1.61
C LYS A 321 11.01 -11.99 2.25
N LEU A 322 9.98 -12.24 1.45
CA LEU A 322 8.81 -13.01 1.85
C LEU A 322 8.93 -14.43 1.31
N ASP A 323 8.31 -15.39 1.98
CA ASP A 323 8.26 -16.76 1.49
C ASP A 323 7.45 -16.82 0.19
N CYS A 324 8.08 -17.39 -0.83
CA CYS A 324 7.51 -17.59 -2.16
C CYS A 324 7.79 -19.04 -2.59
N PRO A 325 6.75 -19.82 -2.93
CA PRO A 325 6.90 -21.24 -3.28
C PRO A 325 7.84 -21.51 -4.47
N VAL A 326 7.94 -20.56 -5.42
CA VAL A 326 8.67 -20.71 -6.69
C VAL A 326 9.79 -19.68 -6.85
N HIS A 327 10.51 -19.38 -5.76
CA HIS A 327 11.48 -18.28 -5.72
C HIS A 327 12.58 -18.35 -6.78
N THR A 328 13.07 -19.55 -7.16
CA THR A 328 14.11 -19.71 -8.19
C THR A 328 13.62 -19.35 -9.59
N ASP A 329 12.39 -19.72 -9.94
CA ASP A 329 11.83 -19.39 -11.27
C ASP A 329 11.55 -17.90 -11.37
N ILE A 330 11.07 -17.29 -10.29
CA ILE A 330 10.88 -15.85 -10.20
C ILE A 330 12.21 -15.09 -10.30
N LEU A 331 13.30 -15.63 -9.74
CA LEU A 331 14.64 -15.05 -9.90
C LEU A 331 15.11 -15.05 -11.35
N LYS A 332 14.99 -16.19 -12.03
CA LYS A 332 15.33 -16.29 -13.46
C LYS A 332 14.51 -15.33 -14.29
N ASN A 333 13.19 -15.26 -14.03
CA ASN A 333 12.29 -14.35 -14.73
C ASN A 333 12.66 -12.88 -14.47
N GLY A 334 12.98 -12.50 -13.22
CA GLY A 334 13.37 -11.14 -12.88
C GLY A 334 14.71 -10.73 -13.50
N LEU A 335 15.69 -11.64 -13.54
CA LEU A 335 16.95 -11.41 -14.26
C LEU A 335 16.71 -11.23 -15.76
N PHE A 336 15.91 -12.12 -16.35
CA PHE A 336 15.52 -12.04 -17.76
C PHE A 336 14.89 -10.68 -18.11
N ILE A 337 13.89 -10.25 -17.34
CA ILE A 337 13.23 -8.95 -17.53
C ILE A 337 14.24 -7.79 -17.43
N ALA A 338 15.03 -7.75 -16.34
CA ALA A 338 15.96 -6.65 -16.11
C ALA A 338 17.04 -6.59 -17.20
N TYR A 339 17.52 -7.74 -17.67
CA TYR A 339 18.48 -7.83 -18.77
C TYR A 339 17.88 -7.31 -20.07
N ALA A 340 16.69 -7.79 -20.45
CA ALA A 340 16.00 -7.38 -21.67
C ALA A 340 15.73 -5.87 -21.71
N ILE A 341 15.24 -5.29 -20.60
CA ILE A 341 15.02 -3.84 -20.49
C ILE A 341 16.35 -3.09 -20.66
N ALA A 342 17.40 -3.49 -19.94
CA ALA A 342 18.68 -2.80 -19.98
C ALA A 342 19.35 -2.86 -21.37
N LYS A 343 19.18 -3.97 -22.10
CA LYS A 343 19.73 -4.14 -23.44
C LYS A 343 18.93 -3.39 -24.50
N SER A 344 17.61 -3.45 -24.43
CA SER A 344 16.72 -2.79 -25.40
C SER A 344 16.75 -1.27 -25.27
N GLY A 345 17.05 -0.76 -24.08
CA GLY A 345 17.21 0.67 -23.82
C GLY A 345 18.57 1.25 -24.20
N ASN A 346 19.51 0.47 -24.75
CA ASN A 346 20.83 0.97 -25.14
C ASN A 346 20.78 1.64 -26.53
N PRO A 347 20.95 2.97 -26.64
CA PRO A 347 20.88 3.68 -27.93
C PRO A 347 21.96 3.25 -28.91
N GLU A 348 23.14 2.85 -28.42
CA GLU A 348 24.26 2.42 -29.27
C GLU A 348 23.90 1.16 -30.07
N ARG A 349 23.06 0.28 -29.53
CA ARG A 349 22.59 -0.91 -30.25
C ARG A 349 21.56 -0.61 -31.33
N GLN A 350 20.82 0.49 -31.20
CA GLN A 350 19.87 0.91 -32.24
C GLN A 350 20.59 1.50 -33.47
N LEU A 351 21.89 1.80 -33.33
CA LEU A 351 22.74 2.40 -34.37
C LEU A 351 23.67 1.40 -35.06
N VAL A 352 23.90 0.22 -34.46
CA VAL A 352 24.75 -0.84 -35.02
C VAL A 352 23.89 -1.77 -35.87
N GLY A 353 24.35 -2.07 -37.09
CA GLY A 353 23.67 -2.97 -38.03
C GLY A 353 23.45 -4.39 -37.49
N PRO A 354 22.88 -5.31 -38.29
CA PRO A 354 22.44 -6.63 -37.82
C PRO A 354 23.57 -7.39 -37.10
N ASP A 355 23.26 -7.88 -35.89
CA ASP A 355 24.16 -8.72 -35.10
C ASP A 355 24.29 -10.11 -35.76
N ASN A 356 25.52 -10.47 -36.16
CA ASN A 356 25.84 -11.73 -36.82
C ASN A 356 26.12 -12.89 -35.84
N SER A 357 25.81 -12.72 -34.55
CA SER A 357 25.94 -13.79 -33.56
C SER A 357 25.00 -14.96 -33.86
N ILE A 358 25.34 -16.16 -33.38
CA ILE A 358 24.57 -17.40 -33.62
C ILE A 358 23.17 -17.33 -32.97
N ASN A 359 22.94 -16.41 -32.04
CA ASN A 359 21.64 -16.17 -31.43
C ASN A 359 21.48 -14.69 -31.03
N PRO A 360 21.20 -13.79 -31.99
CA PRO A 360 21.21 -12.36 -31.75
C PRO A 360 20.11 -11.97 -30.77
N GLU A 361 20.46 -11.11 -29.83
CA GLU A 361 19.50 -10.54 -28.87
C GLU A 361 18.52 -9.61 -29.61
N PRO A 362 17.24 -9.57 -29.22
CA PRO A 362 16.29 -8.65 -29.82
C PRO A 362 16.69 -7.18 -29.63
N ALA A 363 16.48 -6.37 -30.68
CA ALA A 363 16.81 -4.95 -30.66
C ALA A 363 15.78 -4.09 -29.90
N THR A 364 14.53 -4.52 -29.87
CA THR A 364 13.41 -3.80 -29.24
C THR A 364 13.02 -4.45 -27.92
N ALA A 365 12.32 -3.68 -27.07
CA ALA A 365 11.75 -4.17 -25.82
C ALA A 365 10.42 -4.92 -26.05
N ASP A 366 10.33 -5.73 -27.11
CA ASP A 366 9.14 -6.55 -27.38
C ASP A 366 9.18 -7.85 -26.54
N PRO A 367 8.19 -8.10 -25.67
CA PRO A 367 8.20 -9.25 -24.78
C PRO A 367 8.28 -10.58 -25.54
N ASP A 368 7.52 -10.70 -26.63
CA ASP A 368 7.39 -11.97 -27.36
C ASP A 368 8.73 -12.33 -28.04
N ALA A 369 9.38 -11.38 -28.70
CA ALA A 369 10.72 -11.58 -29.26
C ALA A 369 11.78 -11.98 -28.22
N TRP A 370 11.75 -11.39 -27.03
CA TRP A 370 12.68 -11.75 -25.95
C TRP A 370 12.38 -13.12 -25.35
N ILE A 371 11.10 -13.49 -25.25
CA ILE A 371 10.69 -14.82 -24.77
C ILE A 371 11.16 -15.90 -25.76
N ASP A 372 10.94 -15.71 -27.06
CA ASP A 372 11.42 -16.61 -28.11
C ASP A 372 12.95 -16.76 -28.08
N TRP A 373 13.67 -15.67 -27.85
CA TRP A 373 15.13 -15.70 -27.69
C TRP A 373 15.53 -16.50 -26.45
N PHE A 374 14.84 -16.34 -25.32
CA PHE A 374 15.16 -17.03 -24.08
C PHE A 374 14.78 -18.51 -24.10
N GLU A 375 13.76 -18.88 -24.87
CA GLU A 375 13.38 -20.27 -25.13
C GLU A 375 14.53 -21.05 -25.80
N ARG A 376 15.29 -20.42 -26.70
CA ARG A 376 16.49 -21.04 -27.32
C ARG A 376 17.58 -21.41 -26.30
N TYR A 377 17.56 -20.79 -25.12
CA TYR A 377 18.41 -21.13 -23.98
C TYR A 377 17.72 -22.06 -22.96
N ASN A 378 16.59 -22.68 -23.33
CA ASN A 378 15.75 -23.49 -22.44
C ASN A 378 15.36 -22.74 -21.16
N PHE A 379 15.12 -21.43 -21.25
CA PHE A 379 14.81 -20.56 -20.10
C PHE A 379 15.88 -20.58 -18.99
N LEU A 380 17.14 -20.84 -19.35
CA LEU A 380 18.29 -20.79 -18.43
C LEU A 380 19.10 -19.51 -18.66
N PRO A 381 19.48 -18.78 -17.60
CA PRO A 381 20.30 -17.56 -17.76
C PRO A 381 21.62 -17.82 -18.49
N SER A 382 21.90 -17.04 -19.54
CA SER A 382 23.16 -17.07 -20.25
C SER A 382 24.32 -16.57 -19.38
N ASN A 383 25.57 -16.79 -19.82
CA ASN A 383 26.75 -16.27 -19.12
C ASN A 383 26.76 -14.73 -19.07
N GLU A 384 26.25 -14.07 -20.11
CA GLU A 384 26.14 -12.61 -20.16
C GLU A 384 25.09 -12.10 -19.16
N MET A 385 23.95 -12.79 -19.02
CA MET A 385 22.96 -12.46 -18.01
C MET A 385 23.52 -12.61 -16.59
N LYS A 386 24.31 -13.66 -16.33
CA LYS A 386 24.96 -13.86 -15.03
C LYS A 386 26.01 -12.78 -14.75
N SER A 387 26.82 -12.41 -15.76
CA SER A 387 27.77 -11.29 -15.66
C SER A 387 27.08 -9.96 -15.42
N PHE A 388 25.95 -9.70 -16.11
CA PHE A 388 25.10 -8.54 -15.86
C PHE A 388 24.62 -8.51 -14.40
N ALA A 389 24.10 -9.62 -13.88
CA ALA A 389 23.64 -9.73 -12.50
C ALA A 389 24.76 -9.42 -11.47
N ARG A 390 25.96 -9.97 -11.69
CA ARG A 390 27.16 -9.68 -10.87
C ARG A 390 27.50 -8.20 -10.88
N ASN A 391 27.60 -7.60 -12.06
CA ASN A 391 27.97 -6.19 -12.23
C ASN A 391 26.94 -5.25 -11.58
N ARG A 392 25.66 -5.59 -11.64
CA ARG A 392 24.59 -4.77 -11.04
C ARG A 392 24.58 -4.82 -9.51
N THR A 393 25.12 -5.87 -8.89
CA THR A 393 25.01 -6.11 -7.44
C THR A 393 26.33 -6.04 -6.66
N SER A 394 27.49 -6.15 -7.32
CA SER A 394 28.81 -6.21 -6.67
C SER A 394 29.12 -4.98 -5.79
N GLY A 395 28.76 -3.78 -6.25
CA GLY A 395 29.02 -2.50 -5.56
C GLY A 395 27.95 -2.05 -4.55
N ILE A 396 26.92 -2.86 -4.28
CA ILE A 396 25.81 -2.48 -3.39
C ILE A 396 25.92 -3.22 -2.06
N THR A 397 25.74 -2.48 -0.97
CA THR A 397 25.56 -3.01 0.39
C THR A 397 24.08 -3.17 0.68
N PHE A 398 23.65 -4.39 0.94
CA PHE A 398 22.27 -4.74 1.27
C PHE A 398 22.13 -5.03 2.76
N ALA A 399 20.98 -4.70 3.35
CA ALA A 399 20.66 -5.15 4.70
C ALA A 399 20.35 -6.67 4.72
N GLN A 400 20.51 -7.29 5.90
CA GLN A 400 20.25 -8.71 6.09
C GLN A 400 18.78 -9.09 5.88
N GLN A 401 18.53 -10.31 5.39
CA GLN A 401 17.20 -10.90 5.15
C GLN A 401 16.36 -10.13 4.11
N THR A 402 17.04 -9.48 3.16
CA THR A 402 16.40 -8.72 2.09
C THR A 402 16.44 -9.46 0.77
N VAL A 403 15.57 -9.06 -0.17
CA VAL A 403 15.62 -9.56 -1.55
C VAL A 403 16.96 -9.21 -2.20
N GLY A 404 17.48 -8.00 -1.97
CA GLY A 404 18.75 -7.56 -2.56
C GLY A 404 19.94 -8.40 -2.12
N GLU A 405 20.06 -8.68 -0.81
CA GLU A 405 21.10 -9.57 -0.27
C GLU A 405 20.99 -10.97 -0.89
N TRP A 406 19.77 -11.53 -0.91
CA TRP A 406 19.55 -12.85 -1.46
C TRP A 406 19.93 -12.92 -2.94
N VAL A 407 19.51 -11.95 -3.77
CA VAL A 407 19.86 -11.87 -5.19
C VAL A 407 21.38 -11.81 -5.39
N LYS A 408 22.08 -10.96 -4.63
CA LYS A 408 23.55 -10.83 -4.68
C LYS A 408 24.23 -12.18 -4.47
N ASN A 409 23.79 -12.93 -3.47
CA ASN A 409 24.37 -14.23 -3.11
C ASN A 409 24.15 -15.31 -4.18
N GLN A 410 23.14 -15.19 -5.05
CA GLN A 410 22.89 -16.16 -6.13
C GLN A 410 23.83 -16.02 -7.32
N TYR A 411 24.48 -14.87 -7.49
CA TYR A 411 25.29 -14.58 -8.67
C TYR A 411 26.75 -14.24 -8.38
N ILE A 412 27.13 -13.96 -7.12
CA ILE A 412 28.53 -13.70 -6.75
C ILE A 412 29.37 -14.97 -6.59
N GLN A 413 28.73 -16.14 -6.43
CA GLN A 413 29.39 -17.44 -6.57
C GLN A 413 29.70 -17.72 -8.05
#